data_AF-A0A7W1LZG5-F1
#
_entry.id   AF-A0A7W1LZG5-F1
#
_cell.length_a   1.000
_cell.length_b   1.000
_cell.length_c   1.000
_cell.angle_alpha   90.00
_cell.angle_beta   90.00
_cell.angle_gamma   90.00
#
_symmetry.space_group_name_H-M   'P 1'
#
loop_
_entity.id
_entity.type
_entity.pdbx_description
1 polymer ?
#
loop_
_entity_poly.entity_id
_entity_poly.type
_entity_poly.pdbx_seq_one_letter_code
_entity_poly.pdbx_strand_id
1 'polypeptide(L)'
;LVGPRRHVNNLFQNIAWSTPLAYEQTADNAARLNLCTLGLQRWYDVDTFSDLLRLRGEIRTSGEARAQAPKTYQWLQAHDSRLSTLT
;
A
#
# COMPACT_ATOMS: atom_id res chain seq x y z
N LEU A 1 2.83 4.99 0.09
CA LEU A 1 3.65 5.55 -1.01
C LEU A 1 3.71 7.06 -0.91
N VAL A 2 4.82 7.69 -1.33
CA VAL A 2 5.00 9.15 -1.34
C VAL A 2 5.70 9.57 -2.65
N GLY A 3 5.29 10.70 -3.22
CA GLY A 3 5.81 11.17 -4.51
C GLY A 3 5.96 12.69 -4.57
N PRO A 4 7.12 13.26 -4.21
CA PRO A 4 7.38 14.69 -4.37
C PRO A 4 7.83 15.01 -5.80
N ARG A 5 7.50 16.21 -6.31
CA ARG A 5 7.89 16.67 -7.66
C ARG A 5 9.37 17.02 -7.79
N ARG A 6 10.04 17.27 -6.67
CA ARG A 6 11.46 17.58 -6.55
C ARG A 6 11.96 17.08 -5.20
N HIS A 7 13.28 16.99 -5.02
CA HIS A 7 13.84 16.70 -3.70
C HIS A 7 13.43 17.77 -2.69
N VAL A 8 13.00 17.33 -1.49
CA VAL A 8 12.62 18.22 -0.39
C VAL A 8 13.46 17.85 0.83
N ASN A 9 14.39 18.74 1.18
CA ASN A 9 15.22 18.58 2.35
C ASN A 9 14.34 18.51 3.61
N ASN A 10 14.74 17.69 4.58
CA ASN A 10 14.10 17.52 5.89
C ASN A 10 12.69 16.89 5.88
N LEU A 11 12.12 16.53 4.73
CA LEU A 11 10.80 15.88 4.69
C LEU A 11 10.77 14.59 5.53
N PHE A 12 11.85 13.81 5.46
CA PHE A 12 12.00 12.53 6.16
C PHE A 12 12.91 12.62 7.41
N GLN A 13 13.11 13.83 7.95
CA GLN A 13 13.94 14.01 9.13
C GLN A 13 13.19 13.55 10.39
N ASN A 14 13.89 12.86 11.29
CA ASN A 14 13.38 12.41 12.59
C ASN A 14 12.11 11.54 12.52
N ILE A 15 12.01 10.68 11.50
CA ILE A 15 10.92 9.72 11.35
C ILE A 15 11.24 8.44 12.14
N ALA A 16 10.28 7.99 12.94
CA ALA A 16 10.30 6.68 13.59
C ALA A 16 9.92 5.60 12.57
N TRP A 17 10.92 5.16 11.79
CA TRP A 17 10.74 4.14 10.76
C TRP A 17 10.25 2.81 11.34
N SER A 18 9.55 2.04 10.50
CA SER A 18 8.95 0.75 10.88
C SER A 18 7.94 0.86 12.04
N THR A 19 7.34 2.03 12.23
CA THR A 19 6.23 2.25 13.17
C THR A 19 5.01 2.79 12.44
N PRO A 20 3.81 2.65 13.02
CA PRO A 20 2.60 3.28 12.48
C PRO A 20 2.67 4.81 12.38
N LEU A 21 3.60 5.45 13.11
CA LEU A 21 3.74 6.91 13.17
C LEU A 21 4.43 7.50 11.95
N ALA A 22 5.09 6.68 11.12
CA ALA A 22 5.94 7.18 10.03
C ALA A 22 5.16 8.06 9.04
N TYR A 23 3.90 7.72 8.75
CA TYR A 23 3.03 8.53 7.90
C TYR A 23 2.73 9.90 8.53
N GLU A 24 2.25 9.92 9.78
CA GLU A 24 1.85 11.15 10.47
C GLU A 24 3.04 12.09 10.64
N GLN A 25 4.19 11.57 11.05
CA GLN A 25 5.40 12.36 11.20
C GLN A 25 5.90 12.94 9.86
N THR A 26 5.77 12.19 8.77
CA THR A 26 6.12 12.69 7.43
C THR A 26 5.14 13.78 6.98
N ALA A 27 3.84 13.61 7.25
CA ALA A 27 2.82 14.62 6.95
C ALA A 27 3.03 15.91 7.76
N ASP A 28 3.36 15.80 9.05
CA ASP A 28 3.70 16.93 9.92
C ASP A 28 4.93 17.68 9.41
N ASN A 29 5.97 16.96 8.98
CA ASN A 29 7.14 17.57 8.36
C ASN A 29 6.78 18.30 7.07
N ALA A 30 5.94 17.70 6.22
CA ALA A 30 5.47 18.35 4.99
C ALA A 30 4.71 19.66 5.30
N ALA A 31 3.84 19.65 6.32
CA ALA A 31 3.12 20.83 6.78
C ALA A 31 4.08 21.92 7.31
N ARG A 32 5.06 21.56 8.15
CA ARG A 32 6.10 22.50 8.65
C ARG A 32 6.94 23.12 7.53
N LEU A 33 7.12 22.39 6.43
CA LEU A 33 7.83 22.85 5.24
C LEU A 33 6.92 23.63 4.26
N ASN A 34 5.68 23.92 4.65
CA ASN A 34 4.67 24.60 3.83
C ASN A 34 4.42 23.92 2.46
N LEU A 35 4.46 22.59 2.44
CA LEU A 35 4.14 21.82 1.22
C LEU A 35 2.63 21.64 1.07
N CYS A 36 2.14 21.82 -0.16
CA CYS A 36 0.79 21.38 -0.52
C CYS A 36 0.80 19.86 -0.73
N THR A 37 0.04 19.14 0.09
CA THR A 37 -0.04 17.68 0.05
C THR A 37 -1.43 17.23 -0.41
N LEU A 38 -1.47 16.15 -1.18
CA LEU A 38 -2.70 15.45 -1.55
C LEU A 38 -2.71 14.08 -0.88
N GLY A 39 -3.61 13.88 0.07
CA GLY A 39 -3.84 12.58 0.69
C GLY A 39 -4.55 11.63 -0.27
N LEU A 40 -4.01 10.42 -0.44
CA LEU A 40 -4.68 9.35 -1.16
C LEU A 40 -5.52 8.53 -0.19
N GLN A 41 -6.46 7.74 -0.74
CA GLN A 41 -7.20 6.77 0.06
C GLN A 41 -6.22 5.81 0.74
N ARG A 42 -6.46 5.54 2.03
CA ARG A 42 -5.67 4.54 2.77
C ARG A 42 -5.76 3.19 2.07
N TRP A 43 -4.61 2.53 1.97
CA TRP A 43 -4.49 1.17 1.48
C TRP A 43 -3.85 0.29 2.55
N TYR A 44 -3.66 -0.99 2.25
CA TYR A 44 -3.03 -1.96 3.15
C TYR A 44 -1.85 -2.63 2.46
N ASP A 45 -0.83 -2.95 3.25
CA ASP A 45 0.26 -3.81 2.80
C ASP A 45 -0.16 -5.28 2.94
N VAL A 46 0.46 -6.15 2.14
CA VAL A 46 0.19 -7.59 2.16
C VAL A 46 1.35 -8.31 2.83
N ASP A 47 1.31 -8.33 4.17
CA ASP A 47 2.39 -8.86 5.00
C ASP A 47 2.05 -10.23 5.60
N THR A 48 0.76 -10.53 5.74
CA THR A 48 0.28 -11.80 6.33
C THR A 48 -0.48 -12.65 5.34
N PHE A 49 -0.69 -13.92 5.69
CA PHE A 49 -1.54 -14.80 4.90
C PHE A 49 -2.99 -14.30 4.82
N SER A 50 -3.51 -13.72 5.91
CA SER A 50 -4.85 -13.11 5.93
C SER A 50 -4.96 -11.94 4.94
N ASP A 51 -3.94 -11.12 4.82
CA ASP A 51 -3.91 -10.01 3.85
C ASP A 51 -3.91 -10.54 2.41
N LEU A 52 -3.20 -11.65 2.17
CA LEU A 52 -3.21 -12.31 0.86
C LEU A 52 -4.60 -12.85 0.50
N LEU A 53 -5.31 -13.45 1.45
CA LEU A 53 -6.68 -13.93 1.25
C LEU A 53 -7.65 -12.78 0.99
N ARG A 54 -7.49 -11.67 1.72
CA ARG A 54 -8.24 -10.43 1.47
C ARG A 54 -7.99 -9.93 0.04
N LEU A 55 -6.73 -9.78 -0.36
CA LEU A 55 -6.36 -9.35 -1.71
C LEU A 55 -6.95 -10.29 -2.78
N ARG A 56 -6.89 -11.61 -2.56
CA ARG A 56 -7.49 -12.60 -3.45
C ARG A 56 -9.00 -12.36 -3.62
N GLY A 57 -9.73 -12.09 -2.54
CA GLY A 57 -11.16 -11.78 -2.58
C GLY A 57 -11.47 -10.51 -3.38
N GLU A 58 -10.69 -9.45 -3.14
CA GLU A 58 -10.85 -8.15 -3.82
C GLU A 58 -10.57 -8.28 -5.34
N ILE A 59 -9.47 -8.93 -5.72
CA ILE A 59 -9.12 -9.14 -7.13
C ILE A 59 -10.14 -10.04 -7.84
N ARG A 60 -10.69 -11.06 -7.18
CA ARG A 60 -11.70 -11.94 -7.83
C ARG A 60 -13.00 -11.20 -8.13
N THR A 61 -13.40 -10.27 -7.27
CA THR A 61 -14.70 -9.59 -7.36
C THR A 61 -14.65 -8.28 -8.15
N SER A 62 -13.49 -7.62 -8.23
CA SER A 62 -13.32 -6.35 -8.95
C SER A 62 -12.68 -6.54 -10.33
N GLY A 63 -13.35 -6.09 -11.39
CA GLY A 63 -12.78 -6.01 -12.74
C GLY A 63 -11.64 -4.99 -12.84
N GLU A 64 -11.77 -3.87 -12.13
CA GLU A 64 -10.75 -2.82 -12.08
C GLU A 64 -9.47 -3.31 -11.40
N ALA A 65 -9.59 -4.00 -10.26
CA ALA A 65 -8.42 -4.54 -9.56
C ALA A 65 -7.65 -5.55 -10.43
N ARG A 66 -8.36 -6.37 -11.23
CA ARG A 66 -7.75 -7.28 -12.21
C ARG A 66 -7.01 -6.54 -13.31
N ALA A 67 -7.58 -5.44 -13.82
CA ALA A 67 -6.95 -4.63 -14.84
C ALA A 67 -5.69 -3.92 -14.32
N GLN A 68 -5.69 -3.46 -13.07
CA GLN A 68 -4.55 -2.79 -12.43
C GLN A 68 -3.43 -3.77 -12.04
N ALA A 69 -3.76 -5.02 -11.71
CA ALA A 69 -2.79 -6.02 -11.26
C ALA A 69 -2.89 -7.37 -12.01
N PRO A 70 -2.72 -7.41 -13.35
CA PRO A 70 -3.00 -8.59 -14.16
C PRO A 70 -2.09 -9.78 -13.84
N LYS A 71 -0.82 -9.53 -13.54
CA LYS A 71 0.14 -10.59 -13.16
C LYS A 71 -0.19 -11.18 -11.78
N THR A 72 -0.60 -10.34 -10.84
CA THR A 72 -1.06 -10.79 -9.51
C THR A 72 -2.29 -11.66 -9.64
N TYR A 73 -3.27 -11.25 -10.46
CA TYR A 73 -4.46 -12.06 -10.72
C TYR A 73 -4.11 -13.42 -11.36
N GLN A 74 -3.25 -13.45 -12.37
CA GLN A 74 -2.79 -14.69 -13.00
C GLN A 74 -2.11 -15.62 -11.98
N TRP A 75 -1.26 -15.07 -11.12
CA TRP A 75 -0.61 -15.85 -10.08
C TRP A 75 -1.62 -16.45 -9.09
N LEU A 76 -2.60 -15.65 -8.64
CA LEU A 76 -3.66 -16.11 -7.74
C LEU A 76 -4.49 -17.24 -8.35
N GLN A 77 -4.84 -17.13 -9.64
CA GLN A 77 -5.56 -18.19 -10.36
C GLN A 77 -4.75 -19.48 -10.43
N ALA A 78 -3.45 -19.39 -10.74
CA ALA A 78 -2.58 -20.56 -10.83
C ALA A 78 -2.37 -21.29 -9.48
N HIS A 79 -2.58 -20.60 -8.37
CA HIS A 79 -2.34 -21.12 -7.01
C HIS A 79 -3.63 -21.26 -6.18
N ASP A 80 -4.80 -21.12 -6.80
CA ASP A 80 -6.10 -21.02 -6.10
C ASP A 80 -6.41 -22.26 -5.25
N SER A 81 -6.09 -23.45 -5.75
CA SER A 81 -6.26 -24.71 -5.03
C SER A 81 -5.43 -24.75 -3.75
N ARG A 82 -4.14 -24.39 -3.82
CA ARG A 82 -3.23 -24.36 -2.66
C ARG A 82 -3.66 -23.33 -1.61
N LEU A 83 -4.14 -22.17 -2.05
CA LEU A 83 -4.61 -21.12 -1.13
C LEU A 83 -5.91 -21.50 -0.42
N SER A 84 -6.72 -22.38 -1.02
CA SER A 84 -8.00 -22.83 -0.45
C SER A 84 -7.84 -23.99 0.53
N THR A 85 -6.71 -24.70 0.50
CA THR A 85 -6.39 -25.80 1.43
C THR A 85 -5.73 -25.35 2.73
N LEU A 86 -5.38 -24.06 2.85
CA LEU A 86 -4.66 -23.48 3.99
C LEU A 86 -5.55 -22.59 4.88
N THR A 87 -6.83 -22.46 4.53
CA THR A 87 -7.89 -21.79 5.28
C THR A 87 -8.78 -22.81 5.94
#